data_AF-A0A1C5BYS9-F1
#
_entry.id   AF-A0A1C5BYS9-F1
#
_cell.length_a   1.000
_cell.length_b   1.000
_cell.length_c   1.000
_cell.angle_alpha   90.00
_cell.angle_beta   90.00
_cell.angle_gamma   90.00
#
_symmetry.space_group_name_H-M   'P 1'
#
loop_
_entity.id
_entity.type
_entity.pdbx_description
1 polymer ?
#
loop_
_entity_poly.entity_id
_entity_poly.type
_entity_poly.pdbx_seq_one_letter_code
_entity_poly.pdbx_strand_id
1 'polypeptide(L)'
;MITPTSSEESRSAAAIVAAEWSDVLSYGTDRINPAVPRAAYQHPALSELWPMVSHGVLYLSRCTAWPWTEDVGTAYPLAKGGYRVRRESDKTLLGVVDTVEEAYALIAAGLPDGCGPAIDGTPGDLPSCAGLGREAQANGS
;
A
#
# COMPACT_ATOMS: atom_id res chain seq x y z
N MET A 1 -4.69 -6.37 -34.01
CA MET A 1 -4.25 -7.06 -32.78
C MET A 1 -4.68 -6.18 -31.62
N ILE A 2 -5.61 -6.65 -30.79
CA ILE A 2 -6.20 -5.89 -29.68
C ILE A 2 -5.54 -6.43 -28.43
N THR A 3 -4.86 -5.60 -27.64
CA THR A 3 -4.32 -5.98 -26.33
C THR A 3 -5.28 -5.51 -25.22
N PRO A 4 -6.27 -6.31 -24.80
CA PRO A 4 -6.80 -6.16 -23.46
C PRO A 4 -5.87 -6.95 -22.54
N THR A 5 -4.98 -6.26 -21.84
CA THR A 5 -4.11 -6.93 -20.85
C THR A 5 -4.13 -6.10 -19.57
N SER A 6 -3.89 -4.79 -19.67
CA SER A 6 -3.87 -3.89 -18.51
C SER A 6 -5.18 -3.81 -17.70
N SER A 7 -6.36 -3.80 -18.32
CA SER A 7 -7.64 -3.65 -17.58
C SER A 7 -8.12 -4.96 -16.93
N GLU A 8 -7.85 -6.11 -17.56
CA GLU A 8 -8.20 -7.42 -17.01
C GLU A 8 -7.20 -7.85 -15.92
N GLU A 9 -5.91 -7.59 -16.11
CA GLU A 9 -4.89 -7.80 -15.07
C GLU A 9 -5.16 -6.89 -13.86
N SER A 10 -5.52 -5.63 -14.07
CA SER A 10 -5.92 -4.73 -12.97
C SER A 10 -7.16 -5.24 -12.23
N ARG A 11 -8.14 -5.82 -12.93
CA ARG A 11 -9.34 -6.41 -12.31
C ARG A 11 -8.99 -7.69 -11.53
N SER A 12 -8.05 -8.49 -12.03
CA SER A 12 -7.51 -9.65 -11.31
C SER A 12 -6.76 -9.23 -10.04
N ALA A 13 -5.87 -8.23 -10.15
CA ALA A 13 -5.12 -7.69 -9.02
C ALA A 13 -6.05 -7.15 -7.92
N ALA A 14 -7.07 -6.37 -8.29
CA ALA A 14 -8.06 -5.88 -7.33
C ALA A 14 -8.81 -7.00 -6.61
N ALA A 15 -9.16 -8.09 -7.30
CA ALA A 15 -9.82 -9.25 -6.69
C ALA A 15 -8.88 -9.99 -5.73
N ILE A 16 -7.61 -10.16 -6.11
CA ILE A 16 -6.56 -10.77 -5.28
C ILE A 16 -6.34 -9.94 -4.01
N VAL A 17 -6.19 -8.62 -4.15
CA VAL A 17 -6.02 -7.68 -3.03
C VAL A 17 -7.24 -7.69 -2.11
N ALA A 18 -8.46 -7.68 -2.65
CA ALA A 18 -9.68 -7.70 -1.87
C ALA A 18 -9.83 -9.01 -1.05
N ALA A 19 -9.43 -10.15 -1.64
CA ALA A 19 -9.42 -11.42 -0.93
C ALA A 19 -8.42 -11.41 0.24
N GLU A 20 -7.20 -10.95 0.01
CA GLU A 20 -6.17 -10.87 1.07
C GLU A 20 -6.57 -9.88 2.19
N TRP A 21 -7.18 -8.74 1.85
CA TRP A 21 -7.74 -7.84 2.86
C TRP A 21 -8.83 -8.50 3.70
N SER A 22 -9.70 -9.31 3.09
CA SER A 22 -10.70 -10.07 3.85
C SER A 22 -10.05 -11.02 4.84
N ASP A 23 -8.97 -11.70 4.44
CA ASP A 23 -8.22 -12.60 5.31
C ASP A 23 -7.56 -11.83 6.47
N VAL A 24 -6.84 -10.75 6.16
CA VAL A 24 -6.17 -9.90 7.16
C VAL A 24 -7.17 -9.25 8.14
N LEU A 25 -8.35 -8.83 7.67
CA LEU A 25 -9.41 -8.27 8.52
C LEU A 25 -10.06 -9.31 9.44
N SER A 26 -9.95 -10.61 9.10
CA SER A 26 -10.46 -11.71 9.91
C SER A 26 -9.50 -12.15 11.03
N TYR A 27 -8.25 -11.68 11.00
CA TYR A 27 -7.23 -12.07 11.96
C TYR A 27 -7.59 -11.65 13.40
N GLY A 28 -7.26 -12.55 14.34
CA GLY A 28 -7.36 -12.32 15.77
C GLY A 28 -6.12 -11.65 16.36
N THR A 29 -6.21 -11.34 17.66
CA THR A 29 -5.13 -10.73 18.45
C THR A 29 -3.88 -11.60 18.56
N ASP A 30 -3.97 -12.89 18.23
CA ASP A 30 -2.85 -13.82 18.10
C ASP A 30 -1.94 -13.51 16.90
N ARG A 31 -2.47 -12.82 15.88
CA ARG A 31 -1.73 -12.42 14.67
C ARG A 31 -1.39 -10.94 14.66
N ILE A 32 -2.37 -10.08 14.95
CA ILE A 32 -2.23 -8.62 14.95
C ILE A 32 -3.36 -8.01 15.77
N ASN A 33 -3.16 -6.81 16.34
CA ASN A 33 -4.27 -6.07 16.94
C ASN A 33 -5.31 -5.73 15.84
N PRO A 34 -6.59 -6.19 15.92
CA PRO A 34 -7.58 -6.00 14.87
C PRO A 34 -7.91 -4.53 14.55
N ALA A 35 -7.60 -3.59 15.44
CA ALA A 35 -7.73 -2.16 15.15
C ALA A 35 -6.78 -1.69 14.03
N VAL A 36 -5.62 -2.34 13.88
CA VAL A 36 -4.57 -1.97 12.93
C VAL A 36 -5.03 -2.16 11.48
N PRO A 37 -5.44 -3.36 11.02
CA PRO A 37 -5.92 -3.53 9.64
C PRO A 37 -7.22 -2.77 9.38
N ARG A 38 -8.09 -2.60 10.38
CA ARG A 38 -9.32 -1.81 10.22
C ARG A 38 -9.03 -0.34 9.98
N ALA A 39 -8.11 0.27 10.73
CA ALA A 39 -7.71 1.65 10.53
C ALA A 39 -7.07 1.85 9.15
N ALA A 40 -6.19 0.94 8.73
CA ALA A 40 -5.61 0.98 7.39
C ALA A 40 -6.67 0.91 6.28
N TYR A 41 -7.61 -0.03 6.41
CA TYR A 41 -8.66 -0.28 5.41
C TYR A 41 -9.66 0.88 5.24
N GLN A 42 -9.75 1.80 6.21
CA GLN A 42 -10.57 3.01 6.09
C GLN A 42 -10.02 4.03 5.10
N HIS A 43 -8.74 3.91 4.71
CA HIS A 43 -8.13 4.77 3.71
C HIS A 43 -8.23 4.11 2.33
N PRO A 44 -8.99 4.67 1.36
CA PRO A 44 -9.18 4.06 0.05
C PRO A 44 -7.85 3.71 -0.64
N ALA A 45 -6.89 4.63 -0.65
CA ALA A 45 -5.58 4.42 -1.26
C ALA A 45 -4.74 3.32 -0.59
N LEU A 46 -4.98 2.99 0.68
CA LEU A 46 -4.29 1.89 1.37
C LEU A 46 -5.03 0.57 1.19
N SER A 47 -6.37 0.59 1.13
CA SER A 47 -7.20 -0.59 0.88
C SER A 47 -6.99 -1.22 -0.51
N GLU A 48 -6.43 -0.45 -1.44
CA GLU A 48 -6.07 -0.93 -2.78
C GLU A 48 -4.64 -1.51 -2.84
N LEU A 49 -3.87 -1.46 -1.75
CA LEU A 49 -2.55 -2.04 -1.65
C LEU A 49 -2.60 -3.46 -1.11
N TRP A 50 -1.59 -4.26 -1.43
CA TRP A 50 -1.45 -5.63 -0.94
C TRP A 50 -1.08 -5.63 0.56
N PRO A 51 -1.93 -6.17 1.45
CA PRO A 51 -1.63 -6.23 2.88
C PRO A 51 -0.84 -7.49 3.23
N MET A 52 0.09 -7.38 4.17
CA MET A 52 0.81 -8.53 4.74
C MET A 52 1.00 -8.33 6.23
N VAL A 53 0.76 -9.37 7.03
CA VAL A 53 1.03 -9.36 8.47
C VAL A 53 2.24 -10.22 8.79
N SER A 54 3.22 -9.62 9.48
CA SER A 54 4.41 -10.33 9.98
C SER A 54 4.82 -9.77 11.33
N HIS A 55 5.09 -10.64 12.31
CA HIS A 55 5.48 -10.27 13.68
C HIS A 55 4.53 -9.26 14.35
N GLY A 56 3.22 -9.35 14.09
CA GLY A 56 2.23 -8.42 14.65
C GLY A 56 2.20 -7.04 14.00
N VAL A 57 2.87 -6.86 12.87
CA VAL A 57 2.95 -5.60 12.12
C VAL A 57 2.28 -5.79 10.76
N LEU A 58 1.50 -4.78 10.35
CA LEU A 58 0.93 -4.70 9.00
C LEU A 58 1.89 -3.97 8.07
N TYR A 59 2.20 -4.61 6.96
CA TYR A 59 2.95 -4.07 5.84
C TYR A 59 1.99 -3.90 4.66
N LEU A 60 2.28 -2.91 3.82
CA LEU A 60 1.54 -2.64 2.60
C LEU A 60 2.51 -2.62 1.42
N SER A 61 2.11 -3.26 0.32
CA SER A 61 2.91 -3.37 -0.90
C SER A 61 2.11 -2.90 -2.12
N ARG A 62 2.80 -2.29 -3.08
CA ARG A 62 2.23 -1.90 -4.38
C ARG A 62 2.17 -3.06 -5.37
N CYS A 63 2.57 -4.26 -4.96
CA CYS A 63 2.56 -5.46 -5.77
C CYS A 63 2.19 -6.69 -4.91
N THR A 64 1.50 -7.66 -5.52
CA THR A 64 1.01 -8.87 -4.85
C THR A 64 2.08 -9.94 -4.69
N ALA A 65 3.02 -10.05 -5.64
CA ALA A 65 4.03 -11.09 -5.67
C ALA A 65 5.37 -10.63 -5.09
N TRP A 66 6.13 -11.61 -4.59
CA TRP A 66 7.47 -11.40 -4.04
C TRP A 66 8.50 -11.12 -5.15
N PRO A 67 9.51 -10.25 -4.94
CA PRO A 67 9.77 -9.45 -3.75
C PRO A 67 8.71 -8.35 -3.57
N TRP A 68 8.32 -7.99 -2.35
CA TRP A 68 7.36 -6.89 -2.15
C TRP A 68 8.04 -5.52 -2.13
N THR A 69 7.28 -4.46 -2.38
CA THR A 69 7.81 -3.08 -2.25
C THR A 69 8.01 -2.69 -0.79
N GLU A 70 9.05 -1.90 -0.52
CA GLU A 70 9.39 -1.39 0.82
C GLU A 70 9.20 0.13 0.97
N ASP A 71 8.57 0.79 -0.02
CA ASP A 71 8.47 2.24 -0.15
C ASP A 71 7.19 2.86 0.45
N VAL A 72 6.29 2.03 0.99
CA VAL A 72 5.13 2.45 1.78
C VAL A 72 5.51 2.51 3.27
N GLY A 73 4.97 3.49 3.99
CA GLY A 73 5.20 3.62 5.43
C GLY A 73 4.63 2.44 6.23
N THR A 74 5.32 2.05 7.29
CA THR A 74 4.91 0.99 8.22
C THR A 74 4.77 1.57 9.62
N ALA A 75 3.63 1.29 10.28
CA ALA A 75 3.36 1.71 11.65
C ALA A 75 3.80 0.63 12.64
N TYR A 76 4.79 0.95 13.47
CA TYR A 76 5.28 0.07 14.52
C TYR A 76 4.76 0.53 15.89
N PRO A 77 4.10 -0.34 16.68
CA PRO A 77 3.61 0.03 18.00
C PRO A 77 4.78 0.32 18.95
N LEU A 78 4.60 1.30 19.83
CA LEU A 78 5.55 1.67 20.87
C LEU A 78 5.15 1.07 22.22
N ALA A 79 6.15 0.74 23.05
CA ALA A 79 5.92 0.11 24.36
C ALA A 79 5.07 0.94 25.33
N LYS A 80 5.06 2.27 25.19
CA LYS A 80 4.28 3.19 26.03
C LYS A 80 2.93 3.58 25.42
N GLY A 81 2.50 2.91 24.35
CA GLY A 81 1.40 3.35 23.51
C GLY A 81 1.88 4.27 22.38
N GLY A 82 1.03 4.46 21.38
CA GLY A 82 1.35 5.17 20.15
C GLY A 82 2.12 4.33 19.13
N TYR A 83 2.49 4.99 18.04
CA TYR A 83 3.12 4.39 16.87
C TYR A 83 4.27 5.24 16.37
N ARG A 84 5.36 4.59 15.97
CA ARG A 84 6.37 5.19 15.09
C ARG A 84 6.10 4.75 13.66
N VAL A 85 6.08 5.68 12.72
CA VAL A 85 5.87 5.39 11.30
C VAL A 85 7.19 5.54 10.57
N ARG A 86 7.65 4.48 9.89
CA ARG A 86 8.91 4.46 9.15
C ARG A 86 8.71 3.87 7.77
N ARG A 87 9.42 4.40 6.77
CA ARG A 87 9.55 3.77 5.45
C ARG A 87 10.77 2.87 5.42
N GLU A 88 10.63 1.64 4.93
CA GLU A 88 11.71 0.66 5.00
C GLU A 88 12.76 0.84 3.90
N SER A 89 12.37 1.32 2.73
CA SER A 89 13.29 1.49 1.59
C SER A 89 14.46 2.43 1.86
N ASP A 90 14.23 3.51 2.61
CA ASP A 90 15.23 4.56 2.91
C ASP A 90 15.47 4.76 4.43
N LYS A 91 14.77 3.98 5.26
CA LYS A 91 14.78 4.07 6.74
C LYS A 91 14.32 5.42 7.28
N THR A 92 13.61 6.23 6.48
CA THR A 92 13.10 7.54 6.88
C THR A 92 12.00 7.40 7.95
N LEU A 93 12.16 8.12 9.06
CA LEU A 93 11.10 8.30 10.07
C LEU A 93 10.09 9.32 9.52
N LEU A 94 8.87 8.88 9.26
CA LEU A 94 7.78 9.74 8.81
C LEU A 94 7.15 10.50 9.98
N GLY A 95 7.16 9.91 11.18
CA GLY A 95 6.67 10.56 12.39
C GLY A 95 6.43 9.60 13.55
N VAL A 96 6.04 10.18 14.69
CA VAL A 96 5.57 9.47 15.88
C VAL A 96 4.24 10.09 16.28
N VAL A 97 3.23 9.24 16.50
CA VAL A 97 1.84 9.64 16.75
C VAL A 97 1.24 8.79 17.86
N ASP A 98 0.15 9.25 18.46
CA ASP A 98 -0.42 8.62 19.66
C ASP A 98 -1.46 7.55 19.32
N THR A 99 -2.07 7.63 18.14
CA THR A 99 -3.18 6.75 17.73
C THR A 99 -2.87 5.94 16.47
N VAL A 100 -3.65 4.87 16.25
CA VAL A 100 -3.50 4.04 15.05
C VAL A 100 -4.06 4.74 13.82
N GLU A 101 -5.12 5.54 14.00
CA GLU A 101 -5.75 6.35 12.96
C GLU A 101 -4.79 7.41 12.43
N GLU A 102 -4.10 8.14 13.31
CA GLU A 102 -3.08 9.11 12.91
C GLU A 102 -1.92 8.45 12.18
N ALA A 103 -1.54 7.23 12.57
CA ALA A 103 -0.44 6.51 11.94
C ALA A 103 -0.79 6.16 10.49
N TYR A 104 -2.00 5.67 10.23
CA TYR A 104 -2.44 5.34 8.88
C TYR A 104 -2.79 6.57 8.04
N ALA A 105 -3.24 7.66 8.66
CA ALA A 105 -3.34 8.96 7.98
C ALA A 105 -1.97 9.46 7.52
N LEU A 106 -0.94 9.33 8.36
CA LEU A 106 0.44 9.69 8.02
C LEU A 106 1.01 8.80 6.90
N ILE A 107 0.72 7.49 6.92
CA ILE A 107 1.12 6.56 5.85
C ILE A 107 0.43 6.93 4.53
N ALA A 108 -0.87 7.19 4.55
CA ALA A 108 -1.64 7.56 3.37
C ALA A 108 -1.16 8.89 2.75
N ALA A 109 -0.84 9.88 3.59
CA ALA A 109 -0.29 11.16 3.14
C ALA A 109 1.14 11.05 2.59
N GLY A 110 1.88 10.01 3.00
CA GLY A 110 3.26 9.75 2.60
C GLY A 110 3.41 8.69 1.50
N LEU A 111 2.34 8.37 0.75
CA LEU A 111 2.44 7.42 -0.37
C LEU A 111 3.36 7.97 -1.47
N PRO A 112 4.09 7.10 -2.20
CA PRO A 112 4.88 7.52 -3.36
C PRO A 112 4.04 8.22 -4.42
N ASP A 113 4.63 9.17 -5.15
CA ASP A 113 3.97 9.79 -6.30
C ASP A 113 3.55 8.72 -7.33
N GLY A 114 2.31 8.82 -7.82
CA GLY A 114 1.75 7.83 -8.74
C GLY A 114 1.45 6.47 -8.11
N CYS A 115 1.40 6.37 -6.78
CA CYS A 115 0.91 5.18 -6.09
C CYS A 115 -0.58 4.96 -6.41
N GLY A 116 -0.86 3.99 -7.29
CA GLY A 116 -2.19 3.49 -7.58
C GLY A 116 -2.46 2.14 -6.87
N PRO A 117 -3.52 1.44 -7.29
CA PRO A 117 -3.80 0.08 -6.83
C PRO A 117 -2.60 -0.84 -7.02
N ALA A 118 -2.46 -1.83 -6.13
CA ALA A 118 -1.43 -2.83 -6.29
C ALA A 118 -1.61 -3.61 -7.59
N ILE A 119 -0.49 -3.91 -8.26
CA ILE A 119 -0.46 -4.73 -9.46
C ILE A 119 -0.30 -6.20 -9.11
N ASP A 120 -0.83 -7.08 -9.96
CA ASP A 120 -0.53 -8.51 -9.89
C ASP A 120 0.85 -8.76 -10.52
N GLY A 121 1.89 -8.85 -9.68
CA GLY A 121 3.27 -8.86 -10.15
C GLY A 121 4.28 -8.45 -9.08
N THR A 122 5.47 -8.05 -9.52
CA THR A 122 6.60 -7.70 -8.66
C THR A 122 7.00 -6.21 -8.84
N PRO A 123 7.92 -5.66 -8.03
CA PRO A 123 8.36 -4.27 -8.13
C PRO A 123 9.01 -3.94 -9.47
N GLY A 124 9.56 -4.92 -10.17
CA GLY A 124 10.12 -4.75 -11.51
C GLY A 124 9.05 -4.45 -12.56
N ASP A 125 7.79 -4.80 -12.29
CA ASP A 125 6.65 -4.61 -13.19
C ASP A 125 5.95 -3.26 -12.94
N LEU A 126 6.37 -2.52 -11.91
CA LEU A 126 5.80 -1.20 -11.62
C LEU A 126 6.22 -0.19 -12.70
N PRO A 127 5.28 0.64 -13.19
CA PRO A 127 5.61 1.68 -14.16
C PRO A 127 6.63 2.65 -13.54
N SER A 128 7.70 2.92 -14.27
CA SER A 128 8.67 3.93 -13.84
C SER A 128 7.98 5.29 -13.66
N CYS A 129 8.36 6.05 -12.64
CA CYS A 129 7.90 7.43 -12.43
C CYS A 129 8.20 8.39 -13.62
N ALA A 130 8.96 7.97 -14.64
CA ALA A 130 9.35 8.81 -15.76
C ALA A 130 8.23 9.08 -16.80
N GLY A 131 7.00 8.59 -16.61
CA GLY A 131 5.99 8.50 -17.67
C GLY A 131 4.75 9.39 -17.60
N LEU A 132 4.53 10.19 -16.55
CA LEU A 132 3.29 10.99 -16.39
C LEU A 132 3.48 12.50 -16.66
N GLY A 133 4.35 12.83 -17.60
CA GLY A 133 4.63 14.22 -17.97
C GLY A 133 5.05 14.36 -19.43
N ARG A 134 4.12 14.21 -20.37
CA ARG A 134 4.00 14.98 -21.63
C ARG A 134 3.00 14.33 -22.58
N GLU A 135 1.75 14.79 -22.53
CA GLU A 135 0.94 15.01 -23.73
C GLU A 135 0.11 16.27 -23.50
N ALA A 136 0.75 17.42 -23.65
CA ALA A 136 0.08 18.67 -23.94
C ALA A 136 0.67 19.20 -25.24
N GLN A 137 -0.24 19.63 -26.13
CA GLN A 137 0.00 20.44 -27.35
C GLN A 137 0.42 19.65 -28.61
N ALA A 138 -0.54 19.37 -29.49
CA ALA A 138 -0.65 20.01 -30.80
C ALA A 138 -1.85 19.43 -31.54
N ASN A 139 -2.80 20.28 -31.93
CA ASN A 139 -3.54 20.21 -33.18
C ASN A 139 -4.33 21.52 -33.34
N GLY A 140 -3.56 22.57 -33.61
CA GLY A 140 -4.06 23.73 -34.35
C GLY A 140 -3.59 23.60 -35.78
N SER A 141 -4.52 23.47 -36.71
CA SER A 141 -4.38 23.84 -38.12
C SER A 141 -5.75 24.26 -38.62
#